data_AF-Q1PG98-F1
#
_entry.id   AF-Q1PG98-F1
#
_cell.length_a   1.000
_cell.length_b   1.000
_cell.length_c   1.000
_cell.angle_alpha   90.00
_cell.angle_beta   90.00
_cell.angle_gamma   90.00
#
_symmetry.space_group_name_H-M   'P 1'
#
loop_
_entity.id
_entity.type
_entity.pdbx_description
1 polymer ?
#
loop_
_entity_poly.entity_id
_entity_poly.type
_entity_poly.pdbx_seq_one_letter_code
_entity_poly.pdbx_strand_id
1 'polypeptide(L)'
;ANFAVYTGLLLPGDRIMGLDTPSGGNTSHGCYLPNGRKVSGASIFFESLPYKVNPQTGHVDYDKLEEKALDFQPKMLICGGSSYPREWDYGRFRQIADKCGAVLLCDMAQISGLVAAKECVSPFEYCDIVTSTTHKSLRGPRGGIIFYRRGPKLRRMGVLLNSGDGGDRY
;
A
#
# COMPACT_ATOMS: atom_id res chain seq x y z
N ALA A 1 11.44 -5.48 -5.85
CA ALA A 1 10.11 -5.10 -6.33
C ALA A 1 9.64 -3.81 -5.65
N ASN A 2 9.24 -3.83 -4.37
CA ASN A 2 8.69 -2.65 -3.67
C ASN A 2 9.54 -1.38 -3.81
N PHE A 3 10.85 -1.46 -3.52
CA PHE A 3 11.73 -0.29 -3.63
C PHE A 3 11.79 0.29 -5.06
N ALA A 4 11.70 -0.55 -6.10
CA ALA A 4 11.64 -0.09 -7.48
C ALA A 4 10.31 0.63 -7.80
N VAL A 5 9.19 0.20 -7.19
CA VAL A 5 7.92 0.92 -7.30
C VAL A 5 8.02 2.27 -6.62
N TYR A 6 8.61 2.34 -5.43
CA TYR A 6 8.80 3.61 -4.72
C TYR A 6 9.65 4.56 -5.57
N THR A 7 10.83 4.15 -6.02
CA THR A 7 11.69 5.00 -6.86
C THR A 7 11.06 5.35 -8.22
N GLY A 8 10.19 4.50 -8.76
CA GLY A 8 9.52 4.76 -10.04
C GLY A 8 8.35 5.74 -9.95
N LEU A 9 7.74 5.93 -8.77
CA LEU A 9 6.53 6.74 -8.59
C LEU A 9 6.69 7.89 -7.58
N LEU A 10 7.74 7.86 -6.76
CA LEU A 10 7.96 8.78 -5.66
C LEU A 10 9.34 9.43 -5.78
N LEU A 11 9.42 10.67 -5.32
CA LEU A 11 10.67 11.38 -5.12
C LEU A 11 11.25 11.06 -3.73
N PRO A 12 12.57 11.18 -3.52
CA PRO A 12 13.15 11.09 -2.19
C PRO A 12 12.48 12.06 -1.20
N GLY A 13 12.15 11.56 -0.01
CA GLY A 13 11.42 12.31 1.02
C GLY A 13 9.89 12.30 0.87
N ASP A 14 9.34 11.77 -0.23
CA ASP A 14 7.90 11.57 -0.34
C ASP A 14 7.38 10.62 0.75
N ARG A 15 6.11 10.81 1.08
CA ARG A 15 5.47 10.18 2.22
C ARG A 15 4.86 8.83 1.85
N ILE A 16 5.14 7.80 2.63
CA ILE A 16 4.56 6.47 2.51
C ILE A 16 3.91 6.03 3.82
N MET A 17 2.83 5.26 3.71
CA MET A 17 2.19 4.62 4.87
C MET A 17 2.05 3.12 4.62
N GLY A 18 2.55 2.31 5.55
CA GLY A 18 2.48 0.85 5.53
C GLY A 18 2.09 0.29 6.90
N LEU A 19 1.75 -0.99 6.96
CA LEU A 19 1.44 -1.65 8.23
C LEU A 19 2.71 -1.71 9.10
N ASP A 20 2.56 -1.37 10.38
CA ASP A 20 3.65 -1.45 11.36
C ASP A 20 4.22 -2.88 11.45
N THR A 21 5.53 -3.00 11.62
CA THR A 21 6.21 -4.31 11.57
C THR A 21 5.74 -5.25 12.69
N PRO A 22 5.63 -4.80 13.96
CA PRO A 22 5.00 -5.59 15.04
C PRO A 22 3.50 -5.88 14.83
N SER A 23 2.81 -5.07 14.01
CA SER A 23 1.41 -5.34 13.63
C SER A 23 1.28 -6.32 12.45
N GLY A 24 2.41 -6.77 11.89
CA GLY A 24 2.47 -7.77 10.82
C GLY A 24 2.87 -7.24 9.45
N GLY A 25 3.29 -5.98 9.34
CA GLY A 25 3.83 -5.40 8.11
C GLY A 25 5.18 -5.99 7.68
N ASN A 26 5.60 -5.72 6.45
CA ASN A 26 6.93 -6.10 5.97
C ASN A 26 7.95 -4.99 6.23
N THR A 27 9.22 -5.36 6.46
CA THR A 27 10.31 -4.39 6.64
C THR A 27 10.39 -3.37 5.48
N SER A 28 10.12 -3.79 4.25
CA SER A 28 10.13 -2.92 3.07
C SER A 28 8.98 -1.91 3.01
N HIS A 29 8.02 -1.94 3.95
CA HIS A 29 6.90 -1.00 4.04
C HIS A 29 7.22 0.22 4.90
N GLY A 30 8.51 0.59 5.00
CA GLY A 30 8.95 1.80 5.71
C GLY A 30 9.24 1.57 7.20
N CYS A 31 9.75 0.39 7.58
CA CYS A 31 10.10 0.05 8.96
C CYS A 31 11.20 0.97 9.54
N TYR A 32 10.91 1.56 10.70
CA TYR A 32 11.85 2.25 11.61
C TYR A 32 11.53 1.86 13.06
N LEU A 33 12.50 2.03 13.96
CA LEU A 33 12.35 1.68 15.38
C LEU A 33 11.70 2.80 16.19
N PRO A 34 11.08 2.50 17.36
CA PRO A 34 10.46 3.53 18.22
C PRO A 34 11.39 4.68 18.63
N ASN A 35 12.70 4.44 18.68
CA ASN A 35 13.71 5.47 18.95
C ASN A 35 14.07 6.34 17.73
N GLY A 36 13.31 6.23 16.63
CA GLY A 36 13.52 6.99 15.40
C GLY A 36 14.58 6.41 14.46
N ARG A 37 15.27 5.32 14.83
CA ARG A 37 16.28 4.72 13.95
C ARG A 37 15.62 4.11 12.72
N LYS A 38 15.90 4.68 11.55
CA LYS A 38 15.51 4.16 10.22
C LYS A 38 16.22 2.82 9.96
N VAL A 39 15.46 1.78 9.57
CA VAL A 39 15.97 0.40 9.41
C VAL A 39 15.91 -0.06 7.96
N SER A 40 14.78 0.19 7.31
CA SER A 40 14.57 -0.21 5.92
C SER A 40 15.09 0.85 4.97
N GLY A 41 15.53 0.44 3.77
CA GLY A 41 15.83 1.37 2.68
C GLY A 41 14.64 2.31 2.41
N ALA A 42 13.41 1.78 2.48
CA ALA A 42 12.20 2.59 2.36
C ALA A 42 12.15 3.73 3.39
N SER A 43 12.37 3.45 4.69
CA SER A 43 12.41 4.49 5.73
C SER A 43 13.59 5.46 5.63
N ILE A 44 14.68 5.05 4.97
CA ILE A 44 15.87 5.89 4.77
C ILE A 44 15.61 6.93 3.68
N PHE A 45 15.09 6.49 2.52
CA PHE A 45 14.90 7.34 1.35
C PHE A 45 13.54 8.05 1.28
N PHE A 46 12.53 7.53 1.99
CA PHE A 46 11.17 8.07 2.02
C PHE A 46 10.74 8.33 3.46
N GLU A 47 9.80 9.26 3.65
CA GLU A 47 9.24 9.55 4.97
C GLU A 47 8.09 8.59 5.26
N SER A 48 8.23 7.79 6.32
CA SER A 48 7.30 6.71 6.63
C SER A 48 6.49 7.02 7.88
N LEU A 49 5.18 6.77 7.84
CA LEU A 49 4.31 6.74 9.01
C LEU A 49 3.51 5.42 9.04
N PRO A 50 3.72 4.54 10.01
CA PRO A 50 3.02 3.27 10.02
C PRO A 50 1.58 3.41 10.56
N TYR A 51 0.65 2.67 9.94
CA TYR A 51 -0.64 2.37 10.53
C TYR A 51 -0.57 1.03 11.29
N LYS A 52 -1.53 0.78 12.18
CA LYS A 52 -1.47 -0.34 13.13
C LYS A 52 -2.75 -1.14 13.14
N VAL A 53 -2.68 -2.34 13.71
CA VAL A 53 -3.87 -3.07 14.13
C VAL A 53 -4.43 -2.49 15.43
N ASN A 54 -5.73 -2.67 15.65
CA ASN A 54 -6.35 -2.50 16.94
C ASN A 54 -5.81 -3.60 17.88
N PRO A 55 -5.20 -3.24 19.03
CA PRO A 55 -4.55 -4.22 19.90
C PRO A 55 -5.52 -5.16 20.62
N GLN A 56 -6.82 -4.82 20.68
CA GLN A 56 -7.85 -5.67 21.27
C GLN A 56 -8.37 -6.71 20.27
N THR A 57 -8.56 -6.34 19.00
CA THR A 57 -9.15 -7.23 17.97
C THR A 57 -8.12 -7.90 17.07
N GLY A 58 -6.92 -7.32 16.96
CA GLY A 58 -5.88 -7.74 16.03
C GLY A 58 -6.19 -7.44 14.56
N HIS A 59 -7.25 -6.68 14.25
CA HIS A 59 -7.57 -6.23 12.89
C HIS A 59 -6.96 -4.85 12.60
N VAL A 60 -6.68 -4.55 11.34
CA VAL A 60 -6.28 -3.19 10.93
C VAL A 60 -7.31 -2.18 11.44
N ASP A 61 -6.86 -1.14 12.13
CA ASP A 61 -7.70 -0.05 12.64
C ASP A 61 -7.91 0.96 11.50
N TYR A 62 -8.90 0.70 10.64
CA TYR A 62 -9.14 1.47 9.42
C TYR A 62 -9.54 2.92 9.68
N ASP A 63 -10.21 3.19 10.79
CA ASP A 63 -10.63 4.54 11.15
C ASP A 63 -9.44 5.38 11.59
N LYS A 64 -8.54 4.81 12.42
CA LYS A 64 -7.27 5.49 12.74
C LYS A 64 -6.32 5.57 11.54
N LEU A 65 -6.36 4.59 10.64
CA LEU A 65 -5.62 4.67 9.39
C LEU A 65 -6.12 5.87 8.57
N GLU A 66 -7.44 6.04 8.44
CA GLU A 66 -8.03 7.16 7.71
C GLU A 66 -7.67 8.50 8.33
N GLU A 67 -7.86 8.66 9.65
CA GLU A 67 -7.48 9.86 10.41
C GLU A 67 -6.01 10.24 10.13
N LYS A 68 -5.09 9.29 10.34
CA LYS A 68 -3.66 9.53 10.12
C LYS A 68 -3.29 9.78 8.67
N ALA A 69 -3.97 9.15 7.72
CA ALA A 69 -3.71 9.37 6.30
C ALA A 69 -4.13 10.78 5.86
N LEU A 70 -5.21 11.32 6.42
CA LEU A 70 -5.65 12.69 6.15
C LEU A 70 -4.70 13.72 6.77
N ASP A 71 -4.11 13.44 7.93
CA ASP A 71 -3.13 14.34 8.54
C ASP A 71 -1.76 14.24 7.85
N PHE A 72 -1.30 13.03 7.58
CA PHE A 72 0.04 12.76 7.04
C PHE A 72 0.12 12.95 5.53
N GLN A 73 -0.99 12.86 4.79
CA GLN A 73 -1.06 13.03 3.33
C GLN A 73 0.00 12.18 2.60
N PRO A 74 -0.06 10.83 2.69
CA PRO A 74 0.89 9.98 1.99
C PRO A 74 0.74 10.10 0.47
N LYS A 75 1.86 10.04 -0.25
CA LYS A 75 1.85 9.84 -1.71
C LYS A 75 1.56 8.38 -2.07
N MET A 76 1.86 7.45 -1.17
CA MET A 76 1.57 6.03 -1.35
C MET A 76 1.05 5.39 -0.06
N LEU A 77 -0.09 4.71 -0.19
CA LEU A 77 -0.65 3.87 0.86
C LEU A 77 -0.43 2.40 0.50
N ILE A 78 0.15 1.64 1.42
CA ILE A 78 0.56 0.25 1.20
C ILE A 78 -0.32 -0.67 2.06
N CYS A 79 -1.02 -1.59 1.42
CA CYS A 79 -1.66 -2.74 2.06
C CYS A 79 -0.91 -4.04 1.74
N GLY A 80 -1.15 -5.10 2.53
CA GLY A 80 -0.35 -6.32 2.47
C GLY A 80 0.67 -6.39 3.61
N GLY A 81 1.08 -7.60 3.96
CA GLY A 81 1.88 -7.83 5.17
C GLY A 81 2.55 -9.19 5.19
N SER A 82 3.42 -9.38 6.17
CA SER A 82 4.19 -10.61 6.36
C SER A 82 3.51 -11.57 7.34
N SER A 83 2.84 -11.06 8.37
CA SER A 83 2.26 -11.87 9.45
C SER A 83 0.92 -11.33 9.94
N TYR A 84 0.07 -10.91 9.01
CA TYR A 84 -1.32 -10.53 9.28
C TYR A 84 -2.26 -11.68 8.87
N PRO A 85 -3.02 -12.31 9.80
CA PRO A 85 -3.74 -13.56 9.56
C PRO A 85 -5.18 -13.38 9.07
N ARG A 86 -5.54 -12.20 8.55
CA ARG A 86 -6.90 -11.86 8.12
C ARG A 86 -6.88 -11.35 6.68
N GLU A 87 -8.06 -11.34 6.07
CA GLU A 87 -8.25 -10.66 4.79
C GLU A 87 -8.10 -9.14 4.93
N TRP A 88 -7.84 -8.50 3.79
CA TRP A 88 -7.68 -7.06 3.67
C TRP A 88 -8.94 -6.45 3.07
N ASP A 89 -9.43 -5.37 3.67
CA ASP A 89 -10.52 -4.58 3.09
C ASP A 89 -9.95 -3.60 2.06
N TYR A 90 -9.68 -4.10 0.85
CA TYR A 90 -9.12 -3.31 -0.24
C TYR A 90 -10.04 -2.15 -0.66
N GLY A 91 -11.36 -2.31 -0.48
CA GLY A 91 -12.35 -1.27 -0.73
C GLY A 91 -12.16 -0.08 0.20
N ARG A 92 -12.00 -0.35 1.51
CA ARG A 92 -11.71 0.69 2.52
C ARG A 92 -10.36 1.35 2.27
N PHE A 93 -9.32 0.58 1.94
CA PHE A 93 -8.02 1.15 1.55
C PHE A 93 -8.13 2.08 0.33
N ARG A 94 -8.89 1.70 -0.69
CA ARG A 94 -9.11 2.54 -1.89
C ARG A 94 -9.80 3.85 -1.53
N GLN A 95 -10.86 3.81 -0.73
CA GLN A 95 -11.55 5.01 -0.29
C GLN A 95 -10.59 5.98 0.42
N ILE A 96 -9.76 5.48 1.34
CA ILE A 96 -8.80 6.29 2.08
C ILE A 96 -7.74 6.88 1.13
N ALA A 97 -7.17 6.05 0.26
CA ALA A 97 -6.19 6.49 -0.72
C ALA A 97 -6.76 7.53 -1.70
N ASP A 98 -8.04 7.44 -2.09
CA ASP A 98 -8.69 8.47 -2.91
C ASP A 98 -8.84 9.80 -2.17
N LYS A 99 -9.18 9.77 -0.88
CA LYS A 99 -9.33 10.99 -0.06
C LYS A 99 -8.03 11.77 0.09
N CYS A 100 -6.88 11.11 0.17
CA CYS A 100 -5.58 11.77 0.25
C CYS A 100 -4.86 11.87 -1.12
N GLY A 101 -5.48 11.42 -2.21
CA GLY A 101 -4.85 11.42 -3.53
C GLY A 101 -3.63 10.49 -3.65
N ALA A 102 -3.55 9.45 -2.82
CA ALA A 102 -2.44 8.50 -2.78
C ALA A 102 -2.56 7.40 -3.85
N VAL A 103 -1.40 6.91 -4.30
CA VAL A 103 -1.30 5.63 -4.99
C VAL A 103 -1.57 4.50 -4.00
N LEU A 104 -2.48 3.58 -4.34
CA LEU A 104 -2.70 2.38 -3.54
C LEU A 104 -1.85 1.22 -4.07
N LEU A 105 -0.93 0.75 -3.23
CA LEU A 105 -0.07 -0.41 -3.49
C LEU A 105 -0.50 -1.58 -2.63
N CYS A 106 -0.69 -2.76 -3.23
CA CYS A 106 -0.77 -4.02 -2.47
C CYS A 106 0.50 -4.85 -2.66
N ASP A 107 1.15 -5.22 -1.56
CA ASP A 107 2.18 -6.26 -1.53
C ASP A 107 1.54 -7.60 -1.14
N MET A 108 1.19 -8.41 -2.14
CA MET A 108 0.53 -9.70 -1.94
C MET A 108 1.52 -10.86 -1.74
N ALA A 109 2.79 -10.60 -1.41
CA ALA A 109 3.84 -11.60 -1.42
C ALA A 109 3.51 -12.90 -0.66
N GLN A 110 2.85 -12.81 0.51
CA GLN A 110 2.45 -13.99 1.28
C GLN A 110 1.26 -14.75 0.68
N ILE A 111 0.32 -14.06 0.04
CA ILE A 111 -0.98 -14.64 -0.39
C ILE A 111 -1.11 -14.80 -1.91
N SER A 112 -0.08 -14.47 -2.67
CA SER A 112 -0.11 -14.50 -4.15
C SER A 112 -0.58 -15.82 -4.77
N GLY A 113 -0.28 -16.96 -4.16
CA GLY A 113 -0.82 -18.26 -4.58
C GLY A 113 -2.32 -18.40 -4.32
N LEU A 114 -2.82 -17.90 -3.19
CA LEU A 114 -4.25 -17.89 -2.84
C LEU A 114 -5.03 -16.96 -3.77
N VAL A 115 -4.48 -15.78 -4.08
CA VAL A 115 -5.05 -14.86 -5.06
C VAL A 115 -5.13 -15.52 -6.44
N ALA A 116 -4.07 -16.20 -6.88
CA ALA A 116 -4.05 -16.91 -8.16
C ALA A 116 -5.07 -18.07 -8.21
N ALA A 117 -5.28 -18.75 -7.09
CA ALA A 117 -6.29 -19.81 -6.92
C ALA A 117 -7.72 -19.27 -6.73
N LYS A 118 -7.90 -17.95 -6.55
CA LYS A 118 -9.18 -17.29 -6.23
C LYS A 118 -9.77 -17.71 -4.88
N GLU A 119 -8.91 -18.06 -3.92
CA GLU A 119 -9.29 -18.49 -2.56
C GLU A 119 -9.29 -17.35 -1.53
N CYS A 120 -8.94 -16.13 -1.95
CA CYS A 120 -9.08 -14.92 -1.15
C CYS A 120 -9.44 -13.72 -2.03
N VAL A 121 -9.85 -12.62 -1.40
CA VAL A 121 -10.19 -11.39 -2.11
C VAL A 121 -9.01 -10.91 -2.96
N SER A 122 -9.29 -10.56 -4.21
CA SER A 122 -8.27 -10.10 -5.15
C SER A 122 -7.94 -8.61 -4.96
N PRO A 123 -6.67 -8.22 -4.78
CA PRO A 123 -6.28 -6.81 -4.68
C PRO A 123 -6.40 -6.06 -6.01
N PHE A 124 -6.45 -6.76 -7.14
CA PHE A 124 -6.42 -6.18 -8.49
C PHE A 124 -7.63 -5.31 -8.81
N GLU A 125 -8.76 -5.52 -8.14
CA GLU A 125 -9.98 -4.73 -8.33
C GLU A 125 -9.84 -3.29 -7.82
N TYR A 126 -8.99 -3.07 -6.81
CA TYR A 126 -8.89 -1.80 -6.08
C TYR A 126 -7.53 -1.11 -6.21
N CYS A 127 -6.44 -1.88 -6.29
CA CYS A 127 -5.10 -1.32 -6.21
C CYS A 127 -4.64 -0.75 -7.56
N ASP A 128 -3.82 0.31 -7.49
CA ASP A 128 -3.15 0.89 -8.65
C ASP A 128 -1.95 0.03 -9.06
N ILE A 129 -1.20 -0.44 -8.05
CA ILE A 129 -0.01 -1.29 -8.19
C ILE A 129 -0.18 -2.53 -7.30
N VAL A 130 0.22 -3.69 -7.81
CA VAL A 130 0.32 -4.93 -7.02
C VAL A 130 1.72 -5.50 -7.17
N THR A 131 2.45 -5.61 -6.07
CA THR A 131 3.75 -6.27 -6.03
C THR A 131 3.61 -7.66 -5.41
N SER A 132 4.52 -8.57 -5.79
CA SER A 132 4.60 -9.87 -5.14
C SER A 132 5.99 -10.48 -5.27
N THR A 133 6.29 -11.41 -4.37
CA THR A 133 7.32 -12.42 -4.58
C THR A 133 6.75 -13.65 -5.27
N THR A 134 7.58 -14.39 -6.01
CA THR A 134 7.13 -15.60 -6.72
C THR A 134 7.30 -16.90 -5.95
N HIS A 135 8.04 -16.90 -4.84
CA HIS A 135 8.50 -18.14 -4.18
C HIS A 135 7.68 -18.59 -2.95
N LYS A 136 6.72 -17.79 -2.48
CA LYS A 136 5.95 -18.10 -1.27
C LYS A 136 4.76 -19.00 -1.60
N SER A 137 3.53 -18.58 -1.29
CA SER A 137 2.32 -19.34 -1.66
C SER A 137 2.20 -19.62 -3.17
N LEU A 138 2.81 -18.78 -4.03
CA LEU A 138 2.87 -19.02 -5.47
C LEU A 138 3.85 -20.15 -5.88
N ARG A 139 4.73 -20.60 -4.98
CA ARG A 139 5.60 -21.79 -5.10
C ARG A 139 6.51 -21.84 -6.34
N GLY A 140 6.87 -20.69 -6.89
CA GLY A 140 7.85 -20.54 -7.97
C GLY A 140 9.29 -20.32 -7.49
N PRO A 141 10.21 -19.96 -8.39
CA PRO A 141 11.58 -19.61 -8.02
C PRO A 141 11.65 -18.28 -7.24
N ARG A 142 12.81 -17.97 -6.66
CA ARG A 142 13.03 -16.65 -6.02
C ARG A 142 13.06 -15.54 -7.07
N GLY A 143 12.03 -14.70 -7.06
CA GLY A 143 11.89 -13.53 -7.90
C GLY A 143 10.83 -12.58 -7.35
N GLY A 144 10.66 -11.44 -8.01
CA GLY A 144 9.63 -10.44 -7.71
C GLY A 144 8.95 -9.96 -8.98
N ILE A 145 7.64 -9.68 -8.88
CA ILE A 145 6.80 -9.21 -9.98
C ILE A 145 6.12 -7.91 -9.55
N ILE A 146 5.93 -7.00 -10.51
CA ILE A 146 5.20 -5.74 -10.34
C ILE A 146 4.11 -5.70 -11.41
N PHE A 147 2.86 -5.73 -10.99
CA PHE A 147 1.69 -5.48 -11.82
C PHE A 147 1.26 -4.02 -11.65
N TYR A 148 0.87 -3.39 -12.75
CA TYR A 148 0.41 -2.00 -12.75
C TYR A 148 -0.77 -1.83 -13.71
N ARG A 149 -1.69 -0.91 -13.39
CA ARG A 149 -2.80 -0.57 -14.29
C ARG A 149 -2.30 0.12 -15.55
N ARG A 150 -2.97 -0.16 -16.66
CA ARG A 150 -2.78 0.51 -17.95
C ARG A 150 -4.10 1.13 -18.41
N GLY A 151 -4.00 2.18 -19.21
CA GLY A 151 -5.15 2.95 -19.68
C GLY A 151 -5.43 4.19 -18.83
N PRO A 152 -6.43 5.00 -19.22
CA PRO A 152 -6.77 6.22 -18.51
C PRO A 152 -7.26 5.89 -17.10
N LYS A 153 -6.72 6.61 -16.10
CA LYS A 153 -7.23 6.53 -14.73
C LYS A 153 -8.58 7.27 -14.71
N LEU A 154 -9.68 6.52 -14.66
CA LEU A 154 -10.99 7.08 -14.38
C LEU A 154 -10.93 7.67 -12.96
N ARG A 155 -10.65 8.97 -12.84
CA ARG A 155 -10.85 9.68 -11.56
C ARG A 155 -12.33 9.51 -11.24
N ARG A 156 -12.68 8.70 -10.23
CA ARG A 156 -13.99 8.83 -9.58
C ARG A 156 -13.92 10.16 -8.85
N MET A 157 -14.31 11.24 -9.53
CA MET A 157 -14.54 12.51 -8.89
C MET A 157 -15.60 12.29 -7.81
N GLY A 158 -15.16 12.24 -6.55
CA GLY A 158 -16.02 12.64 -5.45
C GLY A 158 -16.51 14.05 -5.78
N VAL A 159 -17.83 14.18 -5.88
CA VAL A 159 -18.62 15.40 -6.12
C VAL A 159 -17.84 16.69 -5.88
N LEU A 160 -17.34 17.29 -6.95
CA LEU A 160 -17.06 18.73 -7.04
C LEU A 160 -17.36 19.13 -8.48
N LEU A 161 -18.58 19.61 -8.69
CA LEU A 161 -18.90 20.44 -9.84
C LEU A 161 -18.04 21.70 -9.73
N ASN A 162 -16.99 21.79 -10.53
CA ASN A 162 -16.62 23.05 -11.12
C ASN A 162 -15.79 22.86 -12.39
N SER A 163 -16.26 23.55 -13.41
CA SER A 163 -15.73 23.69 -14.76
C SER A 163 -14.30 24.24 -14.73
N GLY A 164 -13.39 23.67 -15.52
CA GLY A 164 -12.06 24.26 -15.71
C GLY A 164 -11.07 23.29 -16.35
N ASP A 165 -10.68 23.63 -17.57
CA ASP A 165 -9.69 23.01 -18.44
C ASP A 165 -8.30 22.82 -17.78
N GLY A 166 -7.50 21.88 -18.30
CA GLY A 166 -6.05 21.89 -18.07
C GLY A 166 -5.37 20.55 -17.79
N GLY A 167 -5.15 19.77 -18.85
CA GLY A 167 -3.98 18.90 -19.06
C GLY A 167 -3.37 18.11 -17.88
N ASP A 168 -3.80 16.85 -17.72
CA ASP A 168 -3.09 15.86 -16.89
C ASP A 168 -2.22 14.95 -17.77
N ARG A 169 -0.90 15.14 -17.72
CA ARG A 169 0.07 14.05 -17.96
C ARG A 169 0.93 13.91 -16.71
N TYR A 170 0.85 12.70 -16.14
CA TYR A 170 1.68 12.08 -15.10
C TYR A 170 2.33 13.01 -14.07
#